data_AF-W2HRN9-F1
#
_entry.id   AF-W2HRN9-F1
#
_cell.length_a   1.000
_cell.length_b   1.000
_cell.length_c   1.000
_cell.angle_alpha   90.00
_cell.angle_beta   90.00
_cell.angle_gamma   90.00
#
_symmetry.space_group_name_H-M   'P 1'
#
loop_
_entity.id
_entity.type
_entity.pdbx_description
1 polymer ?
#
loop_
_entity_poly.entity_id
_entity_poly.type
_entity_poly.pdbx_seq_one_letter_code
_entity_poly.pdbx_strand_id
1 'polypeptide(L)'
;MPTSFPNPPTRAQGVRTSHHSSIMATDLIMSGDCGGTNTRLSLWNIPKDSKHTKGDIAPGSMLFSKKYLNEDYASFAEVCHLFLNEAKLVDQIPEACVLACAGPILKNTVDFTNVEFGWKIDGPGLEKELGIKKVRLINDFAAMGYGLLTLRPHEYIVLNDAPKDETAPMATIGAGTGLGECFLTP
;
A
#
# COMPACT_ATOMS: atom_id res chain seq x y z
N MET A 1 -67.29 36.33 -35.34
CA MET A 1 -67.07 36.99 -34.04
C MET A 1 -67.26 35.95 -32.93
N PRO A 2 -66.26 35.65 -32.09
CA PRO A 2 -64.84 35.45 -32.34
C PRO A 2 -64.45 33.95 -32.31
N THR A 3 -63.30 33.70 -32.93
CA THR A 3 -62.53 32.46 -33.06
C THR A 3 -61.69 32.18 -31.82
N SER A 4 -61.58 30.92 -31.39
CA SER A 4 -60.51 30.47 -30.48
C SER A 4 -59.95 29.12 -30.94
N PHE A 5 -58.80 29.16 -31.60
CA PHE A 5 -57.97 27.98 -31.88
C PHE A 5 -57.19 27.59 -30.60
N PRO A 6 -56.99 26.29 -30.32
CA PRO A 6 -56.15 25.86 -29.20
C PRO A 6 -54.66 26.02 -29.51
N ASN A 7 -53.90 26.40 -28.49
CA ASN A 7 -52.43 26.56 -28.51
C ASN A 7 -51.68 25.24 -28.81
N PRO A 8 -50.49 25.31 -29.44
CA PRO A 8 -49.64 24.15 -29.69
C PRO A 8 -48.92 23.67 -28.41
N PRO A 9 -48.43 22.41 -28.37
CA PRO A 9 -47.86 21.81 -27.17
C PRO A 9 -46.48 22.41 -26.81
N THR A 10 -46.27 22.55 -25.50
CA THR A 10 -45.05 23.06 -24.87
C THR A 10 -43.87 22.13 -25.14
N ARG A 11 -42.78 22.71 -25.65
CA ARG A 11 -41.48 22.08 -25.91
C ARG A 11 -40.91 21.45 -24.63
N ALA A 12 -40.56 20.17 -24.68
CA ALA A 12 -39.86 19.45 -23.62
C ALA A 12 -38.57 20.19 -23.22
N GLN A 13 -38.50 20.63 -21.96
CA GLN A 13 -37.27 21.11 -21.34
C GLN A 13 -36.48 19.88 -20.87
N GLY A 14 -35.26 19.74 -21.40
CA GLY A 14 -34.36 18.64 -21.10
C GLY A 14 -34.01 18.56 -19.62
N VAL A 15 -34.21 17.39 -19.04
CA VAL A 15 -33.57 17.00 -17.80
C VAL A 15 -32.10 16.76 -18.11
N ARG A 16 -31.25 17.77 -17.89
CA ARG A 16 -29.81 17.54 -17.74
C ARG A 16 -29.60 16.86 -16.40
N THR A 17 -29.54 15.53 -16.39
CA THR A 17 -29.06 14.77 -15.24
C THR A 17 -27.54 14.97 -15.14
N SER A 18 -27.13 15.98 -14.38
CA SER A 18 -25.74 16.11 -13.93
C SER A 18 -25.41 14.90 -13.06
N HIS A 19 -24.76 13.90 -13.65
CA HIS A 19 -24.10 12.83 -12.91
C HIS A 19 -22.87 13.44 -12.24
N HIS A 20 -23.05 14.04 -11.07
CA HIS A 20 -21.94 14.27 -10.15
C HIS A 20 -21.60 12.93 -9.52
N SER A 21 -20.78 12.13 -10.20
CA SER A 21 -19.98 11.13 -9.51
C SER A 21 -19.06 11.89 -8.57
N SER A 22 -19.40 11.89 -7.28
CA SER A 22 -18.49 12.32 -6.23
C SER A 22 -17.28 11.38 -6.31
N ILE A 23 -16.18 11.84 -6.92
CA ILE A 23 -14.91 11.14 -6.86
C ILE A 23 -14.54 11.15 -5.37
N MET A 24 -14.65 10.00 -4.72
CA MET A 24 -14.21 9.86 -3.34
C MET A 24 -12.74 10.27 -3.31
N ALA A 25 -12.43 11.26 -2.49
CA ALA A 25 -11.05 11.70 -2.34
C ALA A 25 -10.22 10.53 -1.82
N THR A 26 -9.01 10.38 -2.32
CA THR A 26 -8.12 9.28 -1.97
C THR A 26 -6.73 9.79 -1.63
N ASP A 27 -5.99 9.00 -0.87
CA ASP A 27 -4.57 9.20 -0.58
C ASP A 27 -3.75 8.18 -1.36
N LEU A 28 -2.68 8.66 -1.99
CA LEU A 28 -1.69 7.82 -2.65
C LEU A 28 -0.70 7.31 -1.61
N ILE A 29 -0.59 5.99 -1.45
CA ILE A 29 0.32 5.37 -0.50
C ILE A 29 1.30 4.47 -1.24
N MET A 30 2.59 4.57 -0.88
CA MET A 30 3.61 3.66 -1.36
C MET A 30 3.89 2.59 -0.32
N SER A 31 4.08 1.35 -0.75
CA SER A 31 4.56 0.27 0.10
C SER A 31 5.71 -0.48 -0.56
N GLY A 32 6.58 -1.07 0.23
CA GLY A 32 7.70 -1.86 -0.29
C GLY A 32 7.99 -3.12 0.54
N ASP A 33 8.43 -4.16 -0.14
CA ASP A 33 9.07 -5.35 0.40
C ASP A 33 10.51 -5.38 -0.08
N CYS A 34 11.44 -5.12 0.83
CA CYS A 34 12.84 -4.83 0.58
C CYS A 34 13.70 -5.96 1.14
N GLY A 35 14.02 -6.94 0.30
CA GLY A 35 15.00 -7.99 0.61
C GLY A 35 16.42 -7.59 0.23
N GLY A 36 17.39 -8.44 0.57
CA GLY A 36 18.79 -8.23 0.16
C GLY A 36 18.97 -8.26 -1.36
N THR A 37 18.40 -9.24 -2.05
CA THR A 37 18.58 -9.40 -3.51
C THR A 37 17.58 -8.60 -4.34
N ASN A 38 16.35 -8.47 -3.86
CA ASN A 38 15.27 -7.88 -4.63
C ASN A 38 14.44 -6.94 -3.79
N THR A 39 13.88 -5.94 -4.45
CA THR A 39 12.90 -5.00 -3.90
C THR A 39 11.62 -5.09 -4.71
N ARG A 40 10.47 -5.16 -4.05
CA ARG A 40 9.15 -4.98 -4.67
C ARG A 40 8.51 -3.71 -4.12
N LEU A 41 8.09 -2.80 -4.99
CA LEU A 41 7.35 -1.61 -4.63
C LEU A 41 5.91 -1.71 -5.15
N SER A 42 4.98 -1.06 -4.45
CA SER A 42 3.58 -0.96 -4.84
C SER A 42 3.02 0.42 -4.50
N LEU A 43 2.12 0.91 -5.36
CA LEU A 43 1.34 2.12 -5.15
C LEU A 43 -0.13 1.76 -4.95
N TRP A 44 -0.76 2.42 -4.01
CA TRP A 44 -2.11 2.17 -3.58
C TRP A 44 -2.90 3.47 -3.59
N ASN A 45 -4.15 3.37 -4.04
CA ASN A 45 -5.13 4.41 -3.84
C ASN A 45 -6.01 4.02 -2.65
N ILE A 46 -5.94 4.78 -1.57
CA ILE A 46 -6.73 4.51 -0.35
C ILE A 46 -7.83 5.57 -0.23
N PRO A 47 -9.12 5.22 -0.16
CA PRO A 47 -10.17 6.21 0.07
C PRO A 47 -9.95 6.98 1.37
N LYS A 48 -10.11 8.30 1.34
CA LYS A 48 -10.03 9.12 2.54
C LYS A 48 -11.08 8.69 3.56
N ASP A 49 -10.74 8.87 4.83
CA ASP A 49 -11.55 8.46 6.00
C ASP A 49 -11.80 6.95 6.13
N SER A 50 -11.10 6.13 5.33
CA SER A 50 -11.14 4.68 5.51
C SER A 50 -10.65 4.32 6.91
N LYS A 51 -11.50 3.59 7.64
CA LYS A 51 -11.13 2.95 8.91
C LYS A 51 -10.96 1.47 8.64
N HIS A 52 -9.86 0.91 9.14
CA HIS A 52 -9.69 -0.53 9.16
C HIS A 52 -10.17 -1.05 10.52
N THR A 53 -11.22 -1.87 10.49
CA THR A 53 -11.70 -2.63 11.64
C THR A 53 -11.15 -4.05 11.58
N LYS A 54 -10.85 -4.64 12.75
CA LYS A 54 -10.29 -5.99 12.85
C LYS A 54 -11.21 -6.97 12.10
N GLY A 55 -10.65 -7.69 11.13
CA GLY A 55 -11.37 -8.67 10.29
C GLY A 55 -11.87 -8.14 8.94
N ASP A 56 -11.77 -6.83 8.68
CA ASP A 56 -12.05 -6.27 7.35
C ASP A 56 -10.84 -6.42 6.42
N ILE A 57 -11.07 -6.37 5.12
CA ILE A 57 -9.98 -6.26 4.14
C ILE A 57 -9.39 -4.84 4.26
N ALA A 58 -8.05 -4.73 4.19
CA ALA A 58 -7.39 -3.42 4.15
C ALA A 58 -7.96 -2.56 2.99
N PRO A 59 -8.35 -1.30 3.25
CA PRO A 59 -8.96 -0.46 2.24
C PRO A 59 -7.96 -0.09 1.14
N GLY A 60 -8.47 0.08 -0.07
CA GLY A 60 -7.72 0.62 -1.21
C GLY A 60 -7.56 -0.33 -2.38
N SER A 61 -7.04 0.21 -3.47
CA SER A 61 -6.77 -0.52 -4.71
C SER A 61 -5.33 -0.29 -5.16
N MET A 62 -4.64 -1.37 -5.51
CA MET A 62 -3.29 -1.28 -6.07
C MET A 62 -3.35 -0.65 -7.46
N LEU A 63 -2.56 0.41 -7.67
CA LEU A 63 -2.43 1.12 -8.93
C LEU A 63 -1.27 0.57 -9.77
N PHE A 64 -0.16 0.26 -9.11
CA PHE A 64 1.05 -0.19 -9.77
C PHE A 64 1.89 -1.04 -8.81
N SER A 65 2.56 -2.06 -9.32
CA SER A 65 3.51 -2.86 -8.56
C SER A 65 4.61 -3.35 -9.48
N LYS A 66 5.85 -3.25 -9.02
CA LYS A 66 7.00 -3.73 -9.78
C LYS A 66 8.10 -4.25 -8.85
N LYS A 67 8.82 -5.24 -9.37
CA LYS A 67 9.97 -5.85 -8.72
C LYS A 67 11.25 -5.40 -9.44
N TYR A 68 12.28 -5.13 -8.66
CA TYR A 68 13.60 -4.70 -9.07
C TYR A 68 14.65 -5.65 -8.49
N LEU A 69 15.67 -5.95 -9.28
CA LEU A 69 16.85 -6.66 -8.82
C LEU A 69 17.82 -5.61 -8.27
N ASN A 70 18.23 -5.74 -7.01
CA ASN A 70 18.95 -4.66 -6.34
C ASN A 70 20.33 -4.41 -6.94
N GLU A 71 20.98 -5.42 -7.52
CA GLU A 71 22.31 -5.28 -8.13
C GLU A 71 22.33 -4.40 -9.40
N ASP A 72 21.16 -4.19 -10.02
CA ASP A 72 21.03 -3.36 -11.22
C ASP A 72 21.05 -1.85 -10.90
N TYR A 73 21.00 -1.45 -9.63
CA TYR A 73 20.85 -0.07 -9.21
C TYR A 73 21.88 0.34 -8.14
N ALA A 74 22.31 1.60 -8.17
CA ALA A 74 23.31 2.11 -7.24
C ALA A 74 22.73 2.38 -5.85
N SER A 75 21.42 2.63 -5.74
CA SER A 75 20.77 2.91 -4.46
C SER A 75 19.27 2.61 -4.48
N PHE A 76 18.69 2.47 -3.28
CA PHE A 76 17.23 2.37 -3.15
C PHE A 76 16.48 3.65 -3.58
N ALA A 77 17.09 4.82 -3.40
CA ALA A 77 16.49 6.08 -3.84
C ALA A 77 16.33 6.13 -5.36
N GLU A 78 17.32 5.62 -6.10
CA GLU A 78 17.24 5.46 -7.56
C GLU A 78 16.07 4.55 -7.96
N VAL A 79 15.88 3.43 -7.27
CA VAL A 79 14.74 2.53 -7.49
C VAL A 79 13.41 3.24 -7.26
N CYS A 80 13.28 4.04 -6.20
CA CYS A 80 12.06 4.81 -5.93
C CYS A 80 11.74 5.81 -7.06
N HIS A 81 12.72 6.58 -7.52
CA HIS A 81 12.54 7.53 -8.61
C HIS A 81 12.15 6.82 -9.92
N LEU A 82 12.84 5.73 -10.25
CA LEU A 82 12.50 4.90 -11.41
C LEU A 82 11.07 4.36 -11.30
N PHE A 83 10.69 3.83 -10.15
CA PHE A 83 9.36 3.27 -9.91
C PHE A 83 8.24 4.29 -10.06
N LEU A 84 8.40 5.50 -9.51
CA LEU A 84 7.42 6.58 -9.67
C LEU A 84 7.34 7.07 -11.13
N ASN A 85 8.45 7.08 -11.84
CA ASN A 85 8.50 7.38 -13.28
C ASN A 85 7.77 6.32 -14.11
N GLU A 86 8.02 5.04 -13.85
CA GLU A 86 7.37 3.94 -14.55
C GLU A 86 5.87 3.84 -14.24
N ALA A 87 5.47 4.22 -13.03
CA ALA A 87 4.06 4.38 -12.64
C ALA A 87 3.37 5.56 -13.33
N LYS A 88 4.13 6.47 -13.97
CA LYS A 88 3.66 7.75 -14.54
C LYS A 88 3.00 8.66 -13.50
N LEU A 89 3.53 8.64 -12.27
CA LEU A 89 3.01 9.38 -11.11
C LEU A 89 4.06 10.28 -10.48
N VAL A 90 5.07 10.70 -11.24
CA VAL A 90 6.17 11.57 -10.76
C VAL A 90 5.70 12.89 -10.15
N ASP A 91 4.58 13.42 -10.63
CA ASP A 91 3.98 14.67 -10.13
C ASP A 91 3.06 14.45 -8.92
N GLN A 92 2.85 13.20 -8.50
CA GLN A 92 2.01 12.83 -7.35
C GLN A 92 2.88 12.24 -6.24
N ILE A 93 3.16 13.06 -5.23
CA ILE A 93 3.92 12.64 -4.06
C ILE A 93 3.01 11.75 -3.18
N PRO A 94 3.40 10.51 -2.87
CA PRO A 94 2.67 9.69 -1.90
C PRO A 94 2.55 10.39 -0.55
N GLU A 95 1.38 10.29 0.09
CA GLU A 95 1.14 10.87 1.42
C GLU A 95 2.01 10.18 2.48
N ALA A 96 2.21 8.86 2.33
CA ALA A 96 3.11 8.08 3.17
C ALA A 96 3.73 6.90 2.40
N CYS A 97 4.82 6.39 2.96
CA CYS A 97 5.50 5.19 2.51
C CYS A 97 5.81 4.25 3.68
N VAL A 98 5.52 2.95 3.52
CA VAL A 98 5.93 1.91 4.48
C VAL A 98 6.76 0.85 3.77
N LEU A 99 7.96 0.60 4.28
CA LEU A 99 8.91 -0.36 3.73
C LEU A 99 9.11 -1.49 4.74
N ALA A 100 8.74 -2.70 4.36
CA ALA A 100 9.08 -3.93 5.06
C ALA A 100 10.49 -4.35 4.62
N CYS A 101 11.46 -4.38 5.52
CA CYS A 101 12.85 -4.69 5.18
C CYS A 101 13.34 -5.96 5.89
N ALA A 102 14.05 -6.80 5.13
CA ALA A 102 14.70 -7.99 5.64
C ALA A 102 15.97 -7.61 6.44
N GLY A 103 15.78 -7.33 7.72
CA GLY A 103 16.86 -6.98 8.64
C GLY A 103 16.37 -6.23 9.88
N PRO A 104 17.27 -5.97 10.85
CA PRO A 104 16.96 -5.15 12.00
C PRO A 104 16.77 -3.69 11.58
N ILE A 105 15.66 -3.09 12.02
CA ILE A 105 15.42 -1.66 11.84
C ILE A 105 15.92 -0.91 13.06
N LEU A 106 16.90 -0.02 12.87
CA LEU A 106 17.44 0.83 13.92
C LEU A 106 17.25 2.30 13.52
N LYS A 107 16.55 3.08 14.36
CA LYS A 107 16.30 4.51 14.11
C LYS A 107 15.66 4.82 12.75
N ASN A 108 14.73 3.97 12.29
CA ASN A 108 14.05 4.08 10.99
C ASN A 108 15.00 3.91 9.78
N THR A 109 16.04 3.11 9.96
CA THR A 109 17.08 2.80 8.98
C THR A 109 17.35 1.30 8.97
N VAL A 110 17.70 0.75 7.81
CA VAL A 110 18.22 -0.61 7.67
C VAL A 110 19.50 -0.58 6.83
N ASP A 111 20.47 -1.39 7.23
CA ASP A 111 21.70 -1.64 6.48
C ASP A 111 21.69 -3.10 6.02
N PHE A 112 21.69 -3.33 4.71
CA PHE A 112 21.77 -4.68 4.15
C PHE A 112 23.24 -5.07 4.03
N THR A 113 23.78 -5.74 5.05
CA THR A 113 25.20 -6.15 5.08
C THR A 113 25.56 -7.27 4.10
N ASN A 114 24.55 -7.96 3.54
CA ASN A 114 24.72 -9.11 2.65
C ASN A 114 24.65 -8.76 1.15
N VAL A 115 24.50 -7.48 0.78
CA VAL A 115 24.64 -7.03 -0.61
C VAL A 115 26.04 -6.53 -0.86
N GLU A 116 26.62 -6.96 -1.98
CA GLU A 116 27.99 -6.61 -2.40
C GLU A 116 28.22 -5.09 -2.48
N PHE A 117 27.15 -4.32 -2.74
CA PHE A 117 27.18 -2.85 -2.82
C PHE A 117 26.75 -2.12 -1.54
N GLY A 118 26.38 -2.83 -0.46
CA GLY A 118 26.08 -2.22 0.84
C GLY A 118 24.90 -1.24 0.84
N TRP A 119 23.74 -1.67 0.35
CA TRP A 119 22.54 -0.81 0.37
C TRP A 119 22.14 -0.45 1.80
N LYS A 120 21.88 0.84 1.98
CA LYS A 120 21.27 1.42 3.16
C LYS A 120 19.98 2.10 2.77
N ILE A 121 18.92 1.84 3.52
CA ILE A 121 17.67 2.58 3.39
C ILE A 121 17.52 3.44 4.64
N ASP A 122 17.54 4.76 4.44
CA ASP A 122 17.35 5.75 5.49
C ASP A 122 15.99 6.45 5.32
N GLY A 123 15.03 6.14 6.20
CA GLY A 123 13.67 6.67 6.09
C GLY A 123 13.62 8.21 6.07
N PRO A 124 14.26 8.93 7.03
CA PRO A 124 14.33 10.39 7.00
C PRO A 124 15.02 10.97 5.76
N GLY A 125 16.04 10.28 5.23
CA GLY A 125 16.66 10.62 3.96
C GLY A 125 15.67 10.54 2.81
N LEU A 126 14.88 9.45 2.73
CA LEU A 126 13.83 9.28 1.71
C LEU A 126 12.68 10.28 1.83
N GLU A 127 12.29 10.66 3.05
CA GLU A 127 11.29 11.73 3.26
C GLU A 127 11.73 13.03 2.57
N LYS A 128 13.01 13.39 2.71
CA LYS A 128 13.58 14.60 2.09
C LYS A 128 13.74 14.45 0.58
N GLU A 129 14.27 13.31 0.13
CA GLU A 129 14.60 13.04 -1.27
C GLU A 129 13.34 12.95 -2.14
N LEU A 130 12.29 12.29 -1.66
CA LEU A 130 11.06 12.05 -2.42
C LEU A 130 9.95 13.05 -2.09
N GLY A 131 10.15 13.94 -1.11
CA GLY A 131 9.13 14.86 -0.62
C GLY A 131 7.97 14.20 0.13
N ILE A 132 8.08 12.90 0.43
CA ILE A 132 7.04 12.13 1.14
C ILE A 132 7.02 12.57 2.60
N LYS A 133 5.84 12.94 3.12
CA LYS A 133 5.68 13.44 4.49
C LYS A 133 6.11 12.44 5.56
N LYS A 134 5.89 11.15 5.30
CA LYS A 134 6.21 10.08 6.24
C LYS A 134 6.72 8.83 5.55
N VAL A 135 7.95 8.43 5.87
CA VAL A 135 8.51 7.13 5.50
C VAL A 135 8.76 6.33 6.76
N ARG A 136 8.22 5.11 6.83
CA ARG A 136 8.43 4.16 7.92
C ARG A 136 9.05 2.88 7.42
N LEU A 137 10.13 2.48 8.06
CA LEU A 137 10.72 1.16 7.88
C LEU A 137 10.24 0.27 9.03
N ILE A 138 9.80 -0.93 8.68
CA ILE A 138 9.46 -2.00 9.61
C ILE A 138 10.21 -3.26 9.20
N ASN A 139 10.39 -4.17 10.15
CA ASN A 139 10.92 -5.49 9.82
C ASN A 139 9.90 -6.27 8.96
N ASP A 140 10.40 -7.11 8.07
CA ASP A 140 9.62 -7.98 7.18
C ASP A 140 8.64 -8.91 7.92
N PHE A 141 9.06 -9.54 9.03
CA PHE A 141 8.19 -10.37 9.87
C PHE A 141 7.17 -9.54 10.64
N ALA A 142 7.49 -8.31 11.04
CA ALA A 142 6.50 -7.38 11.58
C ALA A 142 5.43 -7.03 10.53
N ALA A 143 5.83 -6.81 9.28
CA ALA A 143 4.89 -6.59 8.17
C ALA A 143 4.00 -7.82 7.92
N MET A 144 4.57 -9.03 7.96
CA MET A 144 3.79 -10.27 7.89
C MET A 144 2.76 -10.37 9.02
N GLY A 145 3.12 -10.00 10.25
CA GLY A 145 2.19 -9.90 11.36
C GLY A 145 1.00 -9.02 11.03
N TYR A 146 1.22 -7.78 10.56
CA TYR A 146 0.12 -6.91 10.10
C TYR A 146 -0.68 -7.54 8.96
N GLY A 147 -0.02 -8.24 8.03
CA GLY A 147 -0.67 -8.96 6.93
C GLY A 147 -1.67 -10.01 7.41
N LEU A 148 -1.34 -10.75 8.48
CA LEU A 148 -2.23 -11.78 9.04
C LEU A 148 -3.61 -11.24 9.45
N LEU A 149 -3.68 -9.98 9.88
CA LEU A 149 -4.93 -9.32 10.28
C LEU A 149 -5.88 -9.06 9.10
N THR A 150 -5.39 -9.20 7.87
CA THR A 150 -6.09 -8.81 6.64
C THR A 150 -6.37 -9.97 5.68
N LEU A 151 -5.90 -11.17 6.03
CA LEU A 151 -6.04 -12.36 5.18
C LEU A 151 -7.49 -12.78 5.00
N ARG A 152 -7.86 -13.05 3.75
CA ARG A 152 -9.17 -13.60 3.36
C ARG A 152 -9.16 -15.11 3.55
N PRO A 153 -10.33 -15.74 3.75
CA PRO A 153 -10.42 -17.20 3.94
C PRO A 153 -9.80 -18.05 2.81
N HIS A 154 -9.65 -17.51 1.60
CA HIS A 154 -9.02 -18.21 0.47
C HIS A 154 -7.51 -18.00 0.35
N GLU A 155 -6.92 -17.13 1.17
CA GLU A 155 -5.48 -16.80 1.15
C GLU A 155 -4.67 -17.67 2.13
N TYR A 156 -5.32 -18.56 2.88
CA TYR A 156 -4.66 -19.51 3.78
C TYR A 156 -5.34 -20.88 3.77
N ILE A 157 -4.59 -21.88 4.25
CA ILE A 157 -5.07 -23.25 4.44
C ILE A 157 -5.06 -23.55 5.94
N VAL A 158 -6.19 -24.05 6.45
CA VAL A 158 -6.29 -24.51 7.85
C VAL A 158 -5.65 -25.89 7.95
N LEU A 159 -4.55 -25.99 8.71
CA LEU A 159 -3.90 -27.28 8.98
C LEU A 159 -4.51 -27.98 10.21
N ASN A 160 -4.88 -27.20 11.23
CA ASN A 160 -5.51 -27.68 12.45
C ASN A 160 -6.77 -26.85 12.69
N ASP A 161 -7.94 -27.48 12.57
CA ASP A 161 -9.23 -26.83 12.80
C ASP A 161 -9.54 -26.80 14.30
N ALA A 162 -9.07 -25.75 14.96
CA ALA A 162 -9.28 -25.49 16.37
C ALA A 162 -9.97 -24.13 16.56
N PRO A 163 -10.82 -23.97 17.60
CA PRO A 163 -11.43 -22.68 17.90
C PRO A 163 -10.36 -21.60 18.10
N LYS A 164 -10.54 -20.45 17.44
CA LYS A 164 -9.68 -19.28 17.61
C LYS A 164 -10.06 -18.54 18.89
N ASP A 165 -9.07 -18.15 19.68
CA ASP A 165 -9.24 -17.18 20.78
C ASP A 165 -8.85 -15.78 20.28
N GLU A 166 -9.85 -14.93 20.08
CA GLU A 166 -9.68 -13.56 19.57
C GLU A 166 -8.93 -12.62 20.54
N THR A 167 -8.73 -13.06 21.78
CA THR A 167 -8.02 -12.33 22.84
C THR A 167 -6.62 -12.89 23.11
N ALA A 168 -6.23 -13.97 22.43
CA ALA A 168 -4.91 -14.55 22.57
C ALA A 168 -3.90 -13.90 21.59
N PRO A 169 -2.60 -13.90 21.92
CA PRO A 169 -1.56 -13.53 20.95
C PRO A 169 -1.57 -14.45 19.73
N MET A 170 -1.25 -13.89 18.56
CA MET A 170 -1.04 -14.66 17.33
C MET A 170 0.44 -14.76 17.03
N ALA A 171 0.94 -15.96 16.73
CA ALA A 171 2.32 -16.18 16.31
C ALA A 171 2.40 -16.43 14.81
N THR A 172 3.44 -15.88 14.19
CA THR A 172 3.83 -16.15 12.80
C THR A 172 5.24 -16.69 12.80
N ILE A 173 5.44 -17.82 12.12
CA ILE A 173 6.75 -18.42 11.93
C ILE A 173 6.90 -18.71 10.44
N GLY A 174 8.04 -18.36 9.87
CA GLY A 174 8.35 -18.57 8.46
C GLY A 174 9.74 -19.15 8.29
N ALA A 175 9.81 -20.34 7.71
CA ALA A 175 11.07 -20.97 7.33
C ALA A 175 11.45 -20.57 5.89
N GLY A 176 12.59 -19.90 5.75
CA GLY A 176 13.21 -19.52 4.48
C GLY A 176 14.71 -19.83 4.50
N THR A 177 15.55 -18.88 4.10
CA THR A 177 17.02 -18.97 4.31
C THR A 177 17.39 -18.98 5.79
N GLY A 178 16.55 -18.36 6.64
CA GLY A 178 16.57 -18.48 8.09
C GLY A 178 15.19 -18.83 8.65
N LEU A 179 15.04 -18.74 9.96
CA LEU A 179 13.75 -18.86 10.65
C LEU A 179 13.36 -17.47 11.16
N GLY A 180 12.32 -16.88 10.59
CA GLY A 180 11.78 -15.63 11.10
C GLY A 180 10.53 -15.86 11.93
N GLU A 181 10.33 -14.97 12.90
CA GLU A 181 9.33 -15.11 13.93
C GLU A 181 8.73 -13.73 14.25
N CYS A 182 7.41 -13.70 14.45
CA CYS A 182 6.70 -12.52 14.93
C CYS A 182 5.55 -12.96 15.84
N PHE A 183 5.23 -12.16 16.85
CA PHE A 183 4.00 -12.30 17.60
C PHE A 183 3.22 -10.97 17.58
N LEU A 184 1.91 -11.07 17.43
CA LEU A 184 0.97 -9.98 17.59
C LEU A 184 0.29 -10.16 18.94
N THR A 185 0.27 -9.10 19.75
CA THR A 185 -0.44 -9.07 21.02
C THR A 185 -1.76 -8.30 20.88
N PRO A 186 -2.80 -8.65 21.65
CA PRO A 186 -4.08 -7.93 21.68
C PRO A 186 -3.96 -6.45 22.07
#